data_AF-A0A969U2D9-F1
#
_entry.id   AF-A0A969U2D9-F1
#
_cell.length_a   1.000
_cell.length_b   1.000
_cell.length_c   1.000
_cell.angle_alpha   90.00
_cell.angle_beta   90.00
_cell.angle_gamma   90.00
#
_symmetry.space_group_name_H-M   'P 1'
#
loop_
_entity.id
_entity.type
_entity.pdbx_description
1 polymer ?
#
loop_
_entity_poly.entity_id
_entity_poly.type
_entity_poly.pdbx_seq_one_letter_code
_entity_poly.pdbx_strand_id
1 'polypeptide(L)'
;MKTQMPVFFCFIEFDGTNDPQAAYLVHVGKEVIERTLKRIRKLYSQGEGDRLNKHTMIIKYTDSDRLEQTTGENLKRTIEKYIPNTLEEYIAEKNRLLATLGFENGKGQITVQISGNDPVGDLIDLSLGIREEVYIDKSIGHHKRFEILSENPLLSCEGAILNIKVKPEPVILKFKDRKFSSGIILKAQLYRPHFNQLLPEKYLKLRIESTILELIIDPFNVNSKVKYSFDIREKQRNCLSEIKNNLKILTFLKNAPHSAVLEISDEAKKLPTISFKIGLNDEIEDLSGIYNIAEMASLICQKLSISEGDVLVTIDELIQVSQSIESFYGILYAEPKTISIDFAIDSEEDEQESRLAYISYAMVTIGNHTIVYFWAIIGSLALVNQNQYRLVTEDIFAGNELVAIDGEVIEQSYIDRIFNDFEEELQRMGLKIIRITPANSQYQE
;
A
#
# COMPACT_ATOMS: atom_id res chain seq x y z
N MET A 1 -10.48 -3.37 -52.02
CA MET A 1 -11.47 -4.40 -52.40
C MET A 1 -12.70 -4.20 -51.53
N LYS A 2 -13.84 -3.80 -52.12
CA LYS A 2 -15.11 -3.56 -51.40
C LYS A 2 -16.02 -4.80 -51.36
N THR A 3 -15.62 -5.90 -52.00
CA THR A 3 -16.47 -7.08 -52.14
C THR A 3 -16.14 -8.11 -51.06
N GLN A 4 -17.10 -8.38 -50.19
CA GLN A 4 -16.98 -9.36 -49.10
C GLN A 4 -17.19 -10.81 -49.59
N MET A 5 -17.73 -10.98 -50.79
CA MET A 5 -17.93 -12.27 -51.44
C MET A 5 -16.59 -13.01 -51.71
N PRO A 6 -16.63 -14.34 -51.88
CA PRO A 6 -15.54 -15.12 -52.46
C PRO A 6 -15.12 -14.53 -53.80
N VAL A 7 -13.80 -14.38 -54.01
CA VAL A 7 -13.22 -13.84 -55.24
C VAL A 7 -12.10 -14.77 -55.67
N PHE A 8 -11.99 -15.00 -56.97
CA PHE A 8 -11.00 -15.89 -57.56
C PHE A 8 -10.41 -15.24 -58.80
N PHE A 9 -9.13 -15.53 -59.07
CA PHE A 9 -8.55 -15.37 -60.39
C PHE A 9 -8.69 -16.69 -61.14
N CYS A 10 -9.32 -16.65 -62.32
CA CYS A 10 -9.44 -17.81 -63.19
C CYS A 10 -8.45 -17.66 -64.34
N PHE A 11 -7.53 -18.61 -64.47
CA PHE A 11 -6.60 -18.71 -65.59
C PHE A 11 -7.05 -19.87 -66.47
N ILE A 12 -7.21 -19.62 -67.77
CA ILE A 12 -7.65 -20.64 -68.73
C ILE A 12 -6.58 -20.76 -69.80
N GLU A 13 -6.11 -21.98 -70.01
CA GLU A 13 -5.09 -22.30 -71.00
C GLU A 13 -5.75 -22.94 -72.23
N PHE A 14 -5.37 -22.44 -73.40
CA PHE A 14 -5.80 -22.95 -74.70
C PHE A 14 -4.55 -23.39 -75.48
N ASP A 15 -4.69 -24.44 -76.28
CA ASP A 15 -3.67 -24.94 -77.19
C ASP A 15 -3.87 -24.45 -78.64
N GLY A 16 -4.66 -23.39 -78.82
CA GLY A 16 -5.06 -22.87 -80.12
C GLY A 16 -6.40 -23.40 -80.63
N THR A 17 -7.06 -24.28 -79.88
CA THR A 17 -8.47 -24.67 -80.12
C THR A 17 -9.45 -23.75 -79.38
N ASN A 18 -10.74 -23.86 -79.68
CA ASN A 18 -11.81 -23.12 -78.98
C ASN A 18 -12.15 -23.73 -77.62
N ASP A 19 -11.56 -24.89 -77.27
CA ASP A 19 -11.85 -25.62 -76.04
C ASP A 19 -10.73 -25.42 -75.01
N PRO A 20 -11.06 -25.14 -73.73
CA PRO A 20 -10.07 -24.94 -72.68
C PRO A 20 -9.38 -26.26 -72.31
N GLN A 21 -8.05 -26.28 -72.38
CA GLN A 21 -7.21 -27.45 -72.07
C GLN A 21 -6.94 -27.59 -70.57
N ALA A 22 -6.84 -26.46 -69.87
CA ALA A 22 -6.74 -26.40 -68.43
C ALA A 22 -7.38 -25.12 -67.90
N ALA A 23 -7.89 -25.19 -66.68
CA ALA A 23 -8.34 -24.03 -65.94
C ALA A 23 -7.79 -24.10 -64.52
N TYR A 24 -7.34 -22.96 -64.01
CA TYR A 24 -6.77 -22.82 -62.67
C TYR A 24 -7.54 -21.74 -61.92
N LEU A 25 -7.96 -22.06 -60.70
CA LEU A 25 -8.78 -21.19 -59.87
C LEU A 25 -8.04 -20.78 -58.60
N VAL A 26 -7.41 -19.61 -58.63
CA VAL A 26 -6.67 -19.08 -57.48
C VAL A 26 -7.60 -18.27 -56.60
N HIS A 27 -7.82 -18.74 -55.37
CA HIS A 27 -8.64 -18.05 -54.37
C HIS A 27 -7.96 -16.79 -53.84
N VAL A 28 -8.70 -15.67 -53.78
CA VAL A 28 -8.29 -14.46 -53.07
C VAL A 28 -8.54 -14.63 -51.57
N GLY A 29 -7.83 -15.59 -50.99
CA GLY A 29 -7.82 -15.93 -49.57
C GLY A 29 -6.68 -15.26 -48.81
N LYS A 30 -6.34 -15.82 -47.64
CA LYS A 30 -5.37 -15.22 -46.72
C LYS A 30 -4.03 -14.86 -47.35
N GLU A 31 -3.44 -15.76 -48.12
CA GLU A 31 -2.10 -15.55 -48.69
C GLU A 31 -2.06 -14.39 -49.70
N VAL A 32 -3.03 -14.35 -50.61
CA VAL A 32 -3.14 -13.28 -51.61
C VAL A 32 -3.45 -11.94 -50.94
N ILE A 33 -4.37 -11.95 -49.95
CA ILE A 33 -4.72 -10.75 -49.17
C ILE A 33 -3.49 -10.24 -48.40
N GLU A 34 -2.76 -11.10 -47.71
CA GLU A 34 -1.57 -10.74 -46.94
C GLU A 34 -0.51 -10.10 -47.84
N ARG A 35 -0.15 -10.79 -48.93
CA ARG A 35 0.84 -10.30 -49.89
C ARG A 35 0.42 -8.95 -50.47
N THR A 36 -0.86 -8.80 -50.83
CA THR A 36 -1.42 -7.56 -51.37
C THR A 36 -1.33 -6.43 -50.35
N LEU A 37 -1.85 -6.61 -49.14
CA LEU A 37 -1.87 -5.59 -48.10
C LEU A 37 -0.45 -5.20 -47.64
N LYS A 38 0.44 -6.18 -47.51
CA LYS A 38 1.86 -5.94 -47.17
C LYS A 38 2.57 -5.15 -48.27
N ARG A 39 2.32 -5.46 -49.54
CA ARG A 39 2.87 -4.69 -50.67
C ARG A 39 2.34 -3.26 -50.70
N ILE A 40 1.03 -3.08 -50.55
CA ILE A 40 0.39 -1.76 -50.45
C ILE A 40 1.04 -0.98 -49.31
N ARG A 41 1.19 -1.58 -48.13
CA ARG A 41 1.81 -0.92 -46.98
C ARG A 41 3.26 -0.47 -47.24
N LYS A 42 4.07 -1.30 -47.92
CA LYS A 42 5.43 -0.93 -48.33
C LYS A 42 5.45 0.26 -49.29
N LEU A 43 4.52 0.32 -50.24
CA LEU A 43 4.43 1.42 -51.19
C LEU A 43 4.02 2.72 -50.48
N TYR A 44 3.04 2.66 -49.56
CA TYR A 44 2.69 3.80 -48.72
C TYR A 44 3.87 4.29 -47.87
N SER A 45 4.65 3.40 -47.24
CA SER A 45 5.82 3.83 -46.45
C SER A 45 6.95 4.42 -47.31
N GLN A 46 6.92 4.23 -48.62
CA GLN A 46 7.90 4.74 -49.59
C GLN A 46 7.43 6.02 -50.31
N GLY A 47 6.29 6.60 -49.91
CA GLY A 47 5.71 7.77 -50.57
C GLY A 47 5.01 7.47 -51.92
N GLU A 48 4.82 6.19 -52.26
CA GLU A 48 4.17 5.76 -53.51
C GLU A 48 2.70 5.35 -53.30
N GLY A 49 2.10 5.75 -52.17
CA GLY A 49 0.71 5.44 -51.79
C GLY A 49 -0.33 5.97 -52.78
N ASP A 50 -0.08 7.12 -53.41
CA ASP A 50 -0.98 7.73 -54.39
C ASP A 50 -0.82 7.14 -55.81
N ARG A 51 0.14 6.23 -55.99
CA ARG A 51 0.51 5.65 -57.28
C ARG A 51 0.37 4.13 -57.32
N LEU A 52 -0.48 3.57 -56.47
CA LEU A 52 -0.74 2.12 -56.45
C LEU A 52 -1.14 1.56 -57.82
N ASN A 53 -1.82 2.36 -58.65
CA ASN A 53 -2.21 1.99 -60.01
C ASN A 53 -1.03 1.82 -60.99
N LYS A 54 0.17 2.30 -60.64
CA LYS A 54 1.40 2.13 -61.44
C LYS A 54 2.20 0.89 -61.03
N HIS A 55 1.76 0.16 -60.01
CA HIS A 55 2.44 -1.03 -59.53
C HIS A 55 1.64 -2.28 -59.85
N THR A 56 2.35 -3.32 -60.30
CA THR A 56 1.77 -4.62 -60.60
C THR A 56 2.13 -5.64 -59.52
N MET A 57 1.30 -6.67 -59.38
CA MET A 57 1.57 -7.83 -58.54
C MET A 57 1.31 -9.10 -59.37
N ILE A 58 2.26 -10.02 -59.33
CA ILE A 58 2.12 -11.31 -60.01
C ILE A 58 1.32 -12.26 -59.12
N ILE A 59 0.19 -12.73 -59.66
CA ILE A 59 -0.56 -13.88 -59.14
C ILE A 59 0.01 -15.11 -59.83
N LYS A 60 0.47 -16.07 -59.04
CA LYS A 60 0.98 -17.35 -59.52
C LYS A 60 -0.10 -18.40 -59.29
N TYR A 61 -0.26 -19.31 -60.24
CA TYR A 61 -1.04 -20.53 -60.08
C TYR A 61 -0.12 -21.73 -60.22
N THR A 62 -0.50 -22.85 -59.63
CA THR A 62 0.20 -24.14 -59.71
C THR A 62 -0.79 -25.26 -59.97
N ASP A 63 -0.32 -26.49 -60.12
CA ASP A 63 -1.21 -27.66 -60.31
C ASP A 63 -2.18 -27.88 -59.15
N SER A 64 -1.92 -27.35 -57.95
CA SER A 64 -2.90 -27.40 -56.85
C SER A 64 -4.13 -26.54 -57.08
N ASP A 65 -4.03 -25.53 -57.95
CA ASP A 65 -5.14 -24.63 -58.31
C ASP A 65 -5.93 -25.16 -59.51
N ARG A 66 -5.48 -26.24 -60.15
CA ARG A 66 -6.06 -26.77 -61.38
C ARG A 66 -7.43 -27.41 -61.13
N LEU A 67 -8.40 -27.09 -61.98
CA LEU A 67 -9.68 -27.78 -62.02
C LEU A 67 -9.48 -29.19 -62.59
N GLU A 68 -10.06 -30.21 -61.96
CA GLU A 68 -9.97 -31.60 -62.43
C GLU A 68 -10.61 -31.76 -63.82
N GLN A 69 -11.66 -30.96 -64.09
CA GLN A 69 -12.35 -30.88 -65.37
C GLN A 69 -12.73 -29.43 -65.67
N THR A 70 -12.67 -29.02 -66.93
CA THR A 70 -13.04 -27.67 -67.39
C THR A 70 -14.56 -27.52 -67.59
N THR A 71 -15.35 -27.99 -66.60
CA THR A 71 -16.82 -27.96 -66.62
C THR A 71 -17.38 -27.00 -65.57
N GLY A 72 -18.58 -26.48 -65.82
CA GLY A 72 -19.28 -25.60 -64.87
C GLY A 72 -19.55 -26.25 -63.51
N GLU A 73 -19.78 -27.57 -63.48
CA GLU A 73 -19.99 -28.30 -62.22
C GLU A 73 -18.71 -28.37 -61.38
N ASN A 74 -17.56 -28.62 -62.00
CA ASN A 74 -16.28 -28.66 -61.30
C ASN A 74 -15.88 -27.27 -60.76
N LEU A 75 -16.15 -26.20 -61.55
CA LEU A 75 -15.96 -24.82 -61.11
C LEU A 75 -16.79 -24.52 -59.85
N LYS A 76 -18.08 -24.85 -59.86
CA LYS A 76 -18.97 -24.66 -58.70
C LYS A 76 -18.44 -25.40 -57.47
N ARG A 77 -18.12 -26.69 -57.63
CA ARG A 77 -17.60 -27.53 -56.54
C ARG A 77 -16.30 -26.97 -55.96
N THR A 78 -15.41 -26.46 -56.80
CA THR A 78 -14.14 -25.88 -56.37
C THR A 78 -14.35 -24.56 -55.62
N ILE A 79 -15.29 -23.71 -56.04
CA ILE A 79 -15.68 -22.50 -55.30
C ILE A 79 -16.24 -22.85 -53.91
N GLU A 80 -17.13 -23.85 -53.83
CA GLU A 80 -17.76 -24.30 -52.58
C GLU A 80 -16.74 -24.86 -51.58
N LYS A 81 -15.62 -25.47 -52.02
CA LYS A 81 -14.53 -25.92 -51.13
C LYS A 81 -13.93 -24.80 -50.28
N TYR A 82 -13.92 -23.56 -50.77
CA TYR A 82 -13.41 -22.40 -50.03
C TYR A 82 -14.46 -21.74 -49.12
N ILE A 83 -15.69 -22.27 -49.11
CA ILE A 83 -16.83 -21.82 -48.30
C ILE A 83 -17.35 -23.05 -47.51
N PRO A 84 -16.58 -23.57 -46.54
CA PRO A 84 -16.85 -24.89 -45.95
C PRO A 84 -18.15 -24.98 -45.14
N ASN A 85 -18.69 -23.84 -44.69
CA ASN A 85 -19.90 -23.75 -43.88
C ASN A 85 -20.94 -22.87 -44.60
N THR A 86 -21.17 -21.66 -44.09
CA THR A 86 -22.09 -20.68 -44.68
C THR A 86 -21.34 -19.54 -45.36
N LEU A 87 -22.00 -18.86 -46.28
CA LEU A 87 -21.44 -17.66 -46.92
C LEU A 87 -21.23 -16.54 -45.89
N GLU A 88 -22.12 -16.42 -44.92
CA GLU A 88 -22.05 -15.46 -43.82
C GLU A 88 -20.78 -15.68 -42.97
N GLU A 89 -20.46 -16.92 -42.62
CA GLU A 89 -19.24 -17.26 -41.88
C GLU A 89 -17.98 -16.94 -42.68
N TYR A 90 -17.97 -17.25 -43.99
CA TYR A 90 -16.85 -16.89 -44.86
C TYR A 90 -16.66 -15.35 -44.90
N ILE A 91 -17.74 -14.59 -45.03
CA ILE A 91 -17.71 -13.12 -45.03
C ILE A 91 -17.19 -12.60 -43.70
N ALA A 92 -17.68 -13.12 -42.58
CA ALA A 92 -17.25 -12.72 -41.23
C ALA A 92 -15.76 -12.99 -41.03
N GLU A 93 -15.28 -14.17 -41.41
CA GLU A 93 -13.87 -14.54 -41.29
C GLU A 93 -12.97 -13.69 -42.18
N LYS A 94 -13.38 -13.44 -43.42
CA LYS A 94 -12.65 -12.55 -44.34
C LYS A 94 -12.57 -11.12 -43.82
N ASN A 95 -13.65 -10.60 -43.22
CA ASN A 95 -13.65 -9.27 -42.59
C ASN A 95 -12.71 -9.23 -41.37
N ARG A 96 -12.77 -10.24 -40.51
CA ARG A 96 -11.86 -10.39 -39.36
C ARG A 96 -10.42 -10.39 -39.83
N LEU A 97 -10.10 -11.20 -40.83
CA LEU A 97 -8.78 -11.29 -41.43
C LEU A 97 -8.30 -9.93 -41.97
N LEU A 98 -9.13 -9.20 -42.72
CA LEU A 98 -8.76 -7.88 -43.24
C LEU A 98 -8.49 -6.86 -42.11
N ALA A 99 -9.18 -6.98 -40.97
CA ALA A 99 -9.03 -6.11 -39.82
C ALA A 99 -7.80 -6.43 -38.94
N THR A 100 -7.39 -7.70 -38.86
CA THR A 100 -6.34 -8.15 -37.94
C THR A 100 -4.98 -8.41 -38.60
N LEU A 101 -4.98 -8.79 -39.88
CA LEU A 101 -3.76 -9.23 -40.57
C LEU A 101 -2.70 -8.13 -40.64
N GLY A 102 -1.50 -8.42 -40.20
CA GLY A 102 -0.40 -7.46 -40.09
C GLY A 102 -0.41 -6.64 -38.81
N PHE A 103 -1.28 -6.92 -37.84
CA PHE A 103 -1.31 -6.26 -36.54
C PHE A 103 -0.98 -7.18 -35.38
N GLU A 104 -0.35 -8.32 -35.67
CA GLU A 104 -0.06 -9.38 -34.70
C GLU A 104 0.81 -8.87 -33.55
N ASN A 105 1.73 -7.92 -33.80
CA ASN A 105 2.58 -7.29 -32.78
C ASN A 105 2.17 -5.82 -32.50
N GLY A 106 0.88 -5.53 -32.57
CA GLY A 106 0.31 -4.21 -32.28
C GLY A 106 0.13 -3.31 -33.50
N LYS A 107 -0.71 -2.29 -33.31
CA LYS A 107 -1.19 -1.37 -34.37
C LYS A 107 -0.39 -0.07 -34.50
N GLY A 108 0.54 0.17 -33.58
CA GLY A 108 1.30 1.40 -33.53
C GLY A 108 2.62 1.24 -32.82
N GLN A 109 3.47 2.23 -33.01
CA GLN A 109 4.74 2.38 -32.30
C GLN A 109 4.84 3.84 -31.87
N ILE A 110 5.13 4.05 -30.59
CA ILE A 110 5.36 5.37 -30.02
C ILE A 110 6.82 5.43 -29.60
N THR A 111 7.52 6.45 -30.05
CA THR A 111 8.88 6.78 -29.63
C THR A 111 8.82 8.06 -28.81
N VAL A 112 9.40 8.02 -27.62
CA VAL A 112 9.46 9.13 -26.68
C VAL A 112 10.93 9.47 -26.45
N GLN A 113 11.27 10.77 -26.53
CA GLN A 113 12.59 11.30 -26.25
C GLN A 113 12.54 12.11 -24.95
N ILE A 114 13.45 11.79 -24.05
CA ILE A 114 13.58 12.40 -22.73
C ILE A 114 15.05 12.76 -22.55
N SER A 115 15.34 14.04 -22.35
CA SER A 115 16.67 14.56 -22.06
C SER A 115 16.79 14.83 -20.56
N GLY A 116 18.01 14.67 -20.04
CA GLY A 116 18.29 14.82 -18.62
C GLY A 116 19.60 14.16 -18.24
N ASN A 117 20.01 14.32 -16.97
CA ASN A 117 21.23 13.71 -16.45
C ASN A 117 21.08 12.19 -16.26
N ASP A 118 19.88 11.73 -15.86
CA ASP A 118 19.55 10.30 -15.76
C ASP A 118 18.10 10.03 -16.18
N PRO A 119 17.79 10.05 -17.50
CA PRO A 119 16.43 9.88 -18.01
C PRO A 119 15.81 8.53 -17.65
N VAL A 120 16.63 7.48 -17.51
CA VAL A 120 16.16 6.14 -17.16
C VAL A 120 15.82 6.07 -15.67
N GLY A 121 16.69 6.62 -14.81
CA GLY A 121 16.42 6.79 -13.38
C GLY A 121 15.15 7.61 -13.12
N ASP A 122 14.96 8.70 -13.86
CA ASP A 122 13.78 9.55 -13.73
C ASP A 122 12.47 8.81 -14.07
N LEU A 123 12.48 7.96 -15.11
CA LEU A 123 11.34 7.10 -15.43
C LEU A 123 11.07 6.03 -14.37
N ILE A 124 12.13 5.49 -13.76
CA ILE A 124 11.99 4.51 -12.67
C ILE A 124 11.39 5.19 -11.44
N ASP A 125 11.89 6.36 -11.07
CA ASP A 125 11.39 7.16 -9.95
C ASP A 125 9.94 7.60 -10.16
N LEU A 126 9.57 7.95 -11.40
CA LEU A 126 8.18 8.18 -11.79
C LEU A 126 7.31 6.93 -11.59
N SER A 127 7.80 5.77 -12.01
CA SER A 127 7.07 4.49 -11.87
C SER A 127 6.93 4.01 -10.42
N LEU A 128 7.77 4.52 -9.51
CA LEU A 128 7.75 4.26 -8.08
C LEU A 128 6.96 5.32 -7.29
N GLY A 129 6.52 6.40 -7.94
CA GLY A 129 5.84 7.52 -7.28
C GLY A 129 6.77 8.38 -6.41
N ILE A 130 8.09 8.26 -6.60
CA ILE A 130 9.08 9.16 -5.98
C ILE A 130 9.07 10.51 -6.69
N ARG A 131 8.80 10.48 -7.99
CA ARG A 131 8.66 11.64 -8.86
C ARG A 131 7.23 11.66 -9.41
N GLU A 132 6.60 12.83 -9.42
CA GLU A 132 5.22 12.97 -9.92
C GLU A 132 5.15 13.07 -11.44
N GLU A 133 6.15 13.69 -12.05
CA GLU A 133 6.18 13.98 -13.48
C GLU A 133 7.58 13.96 -14.10
N VAL A 134 7.64 13.57 -15.37
CA VAL A 134 8.84 13.65 -16.21
C VAL A 134 8.52 14.42 -17.49
N TYR A 135 9.38 15.39 -17.83
CA TYR A 135 9.27 16.16 -19.06
C TYR A 135 9.75 15.32 -20.25
N ILE A 136 8.93 15.28 -21.29
CA ILE A 136 9.24 14.66 -22.58
C ILE A 136 9.57 15.78 -23.55
N ASP A 137 10.72 15.70 -24.21
CA ASP A 137 11.10 16.67 -25.23
C ASP A 137 10.27 16.46 -26.49
N LYS A 138 10.09 15.20 -26.89
CA LYS A 138 9.43 14.84 -28.13
C LYS A 138 8.75 13.48 -28.05
N SER A 139 7.57 13.39 -28.66
CA SER A 139 6.87 12.12 -28.84
C SER A 139 6.38 11.98 -30.28
N ILE A 140 6.65 10.83 -30.88
CA ILE A 140 6.24 10.52 -32.25
C ILE A 140 5.55 9.15 -32.25
N GLY A 141 4.30 9.13 -32.68
CA GLY A 141 3.51 7.92 -32.84
C GLY A 141 3.26 7.60 -34.31
N HIS A 142 3.63 6.40 -34.76
CA HIS A 142 3.31 5.91 -36.09
C HIS A 142 2.30 4.78 -36.01
N HIS A 143 1.42 4.71 -37.03
CA HIS A 143 0.67 3.48 -37.26
C HIS A 143 1.63 2.40 -37.73
N LYS A 144 1.46 1.15 -37.28
CA LYS A 144 2.32 0.02 -37.66
C LYS A 144 1.44 -1.11 -38.19
N ARG A 145 1.77 -1.62 -39.38
CA ARG A 145 1.15 -2.83 -39.95
C ARG A 145 2.20 -3.63 -40.70
N PHE A 146 2.28 -4.94 -40.48
CA PHE A 146 3.32 -5.85 -40.96
C PHE A 146 4.73 -5.40 -40.55
N GLU A 147 4.88 -4.86 -39.33
CA GLU A 147 6.10 -4.18 -38.85
C GLU A 147 6.57 -3.00 -39.71
N ILE A 148 5.69 -2.44 -40.55
CA ILE A 148 5.99 -1.29 -41.39
C ILE A 148 5.23 -0.06 -40.87
N LEU A 149 6.01 0.96 -40.47
CA LEU A 149 5.50 2.24 -40.01
C LEU A 149 4.81 3.00 -41.14
N SER A 150 3.84 3.84 -40.78
CA SER A 150 3.27 4.80 -41.73
C SER A 150 4.33 5.85 -42.03
N GLU A 151 4.35 6.32 -43.28
CA GLU A 151 5.18 7.45 -43.70
C GLU A 151 4.95 8.66 -42.79
N ASN A 152 3.67 9.05 -42.65
CA ASN A 152 3.30 10.13 -41.75
C ASN A 152 3.04 9.62 -40.33
N PRO A 153 3.52 10.33 -39.31
CA PRO A 153 3.15 10.06 -37.93
C PRO A 153 1.66 10.35 -37.72
N LEU A 154 1.01 9.51 -36.91
CA LEU A 154 -0.34 9.79 -36.38
C LEU A 154 -0.31 10.84 -35.28
N LEU A 155 0.79 10.91 -34.55
CA LEU A 155 1.02 11.81 -33.44
C LEU A 155 2.44 12.36 -33.54
N SER A 156 2.59 13.67 -33.42
CA SER A 156 3.90 14.32 -33.30
C SER A 156 3.74 15.51 -32.36
N CYS A 157 4.30 15.41 -31.16
CA CYS A 157 4.26 16.48 -30.17
C CYS A 157 5.68 16.84 -29.73
N GLU A 158 5.96 18.14 -29.71
CA GLU A 158 7.14 18.73 -29.08
C GLU A 158 6.71 19.20 -27.68
N GLY A 159 7.38 18.72 -26.64
CA GLY A 159 7.03 18.96 -25.25
C GLY A 159 5.81 18.15 -24.80
N ALA A 160 5.97 17.36 -23.75
CA ALA A 160 4.86 16.76 -23.00
C ALA A 160 5.26 16.52 -21.55
N ILE A 161 4.26 16.27 -20.70
CA ILE A 161 4.47 15.85 -19.31
C ILE A 161 3.96 14.42 -19.18
N LEU A 162 4.82 13.52 -18.74
CA LEU A 162 4.47 12.14 -18.44
C LEU A 162 4.18 12.00 -16.94
N ASN A 163 2.99 11.51 -16.61
CA ASN A 163 2.61 11.10 -15.27
C ASN A 163 2.14 9.64 -15.31
N ILE A 164 2.52 8.86 -14.30
CA ILE A 164 2.07 7.47 -14.12
C ILE A 164 1.33 7.38 -12.79
N LYS A 165 0.07 6.98 -12.84
CA LYS A 165 -0.67 6.61 -11.62
C LYS A 165 -0.15 5.28 -11.10
N VAL A 166 0.66 5.33 -10.06
CA VAL A 166 1.25 4.14 -9.44
C VAL A 166 0.25 3.49 -8.50
N LYS A 167 0.14 2.16 -8.56
CA LYS A 167 -0.70 1.37 -7.65
C LYS A 167 0.20 0.48 -6.79
N PRO A 168 0.36 0.77 -5.49
CA PRO A 168 1.14 -0.07 -4.61
C PRO A 168 0.47 -1.41 -4.32
N GLU A 169 1.28 -2.35 -3.85
CA GLU A 169 0.85 -3.67 -3.39
C GLU A 169 1.08 -3.80 -1.87
N PRO A 170 0.10 -4.30 -1.10
CA PRO A 170 0.25 -4.46 0.33
C PRO A 170 1.29 -5.53 0.66
N VAL A 171 2.24 -5.18 1.52
CA VAL A 171 3.30 -6.06 1.99
C VAL A 171 3.45 -5.99 3.50
N ILE A 172 4.03 -7.05 4.05
CA ILE A 172 4.40 -7.15 5.45
C ILE A 172 5.92 -7.09 5.56
N LEU A 173 6.39 -6.12 6.32
CA LEU A 173 7.77 -6.00 6.74
C LEU A 173 7.94 -6.65 8.10
N LYS A 174 9.02 -7.41 8.28
CA LYS A 174 9.35 -8.04 9.56
C LYS A 174 10.81 -7.77 9.92
N PHE A 175 11.00 -7.04 11.01
CA PHE A 175 12.31 -6.65 11.55
C PHE A 175 12.75 -7.64 12.61
N LYS A 176 13.96 -8.19 12.47
CA LYS A 176 14.48 -9.27 13.34
C LYS A 176 15.92 -8.97 13.74
N ASP A 177 16.27 -9.28 14.98
CA ASP A 177 17.67 -9.22 15.44
C ASP A 177 18.52 -10.24 14.67
N ARG A 178 17.98 -11.47 14.53
CA ARG A 178 18.66 -12.58 13.88
C ARG A 178 17.71 -13.35 12.98
N LYS A 179 18.28 -14.13 12.07
CA LYS A 179 17.53 -14.95 11.09
C LYS A 179 16.42 -15.81 11.72
N PHE A 180 16.59 -16.26 12.96
CA PHE A 180 15.63 -17.13 13.67
C PHE A 180 14.93 -16.48 14.87
N SER A 181 15.15 -15.18 15.13
CA SER A 181 14.45 -14.51 16.23
C SER A 181 12.98 -14.27 15.89
N SER A 182 12.16 -14.01 16.92
CA SER A 182 10.90 -13.29 16.68
C SER A 182 11.21 -11.95 16.01
N GLY A 183 10.23 -11.43 15.26
CA GLY A 183 10.38 -10.16 14.58
C GLY A 183 9.17 -9.28 14.79
N ILE A 184 9.41 -7.98 14.74
CA ILE A 184 8.37 -6.95 14.85
C ILE A 184 7.81 -6.73 13.45
N ILE A 185 6.48 -6.72 13.35
CA ILE A 185 5.76 -6.70 12.07
C ILE A 185 5.28 -5.27 11.79
N LEU A 186 5.41 -4.82 10.56
CA LEU A 186 4.91 -3.55 10.05
C LEU A 186 4.20 -3.76 8.72
N LYS A 187 2.98 -3.25 8.59
CA LYS A 187 2.26 -3.23 7.31
C LYS A 187 2.80 -2.07 6.47
N ALA A 188 3.01 -2.31 5.18
CA ALA A 188 3.54 -1.32 4.27
C ALA A 188 3.01 -1.52 2.84
N GLN A 189 3.34 -0.58 1.97
CA GLN A 189 2.98 -0.52 0.57
C GLN A 189 4.23 -0.65 -0.29
N LEU A 190 4.30 -1.68 -1.15
CA LEU A 190 5.39 -1.91 -2.09
C LEU A 190 5.05 -1.27 -3.44
N TYR A 191 5.96 -0.42 -3.90
CA TYR A 191 5.98 0.15 -5.22
C TYR A 191 7.08 -0.51 -6.04
N ARG A 192 6.73 -0.97 -7.24
CA ARG A 192 7.63 -1.64 -8.18
C ARG A 192 7.40 -1.11 -9.60
N PRO A 193 8.44 -0.97 -10.43
CA PRO A 193 8.25 -0.50 -11.80
C PRO A 193 7.36 -1.44 -12.61
N HIS A 194 6.33 -0.89 -13.26
CA HIS A 194 5.36 -1.64 -14.07
C HIS A 194 6.00 -2.34 -15.29
N PHE A 195 7.19 -1.89 -15.70
CA PHE A 195 7.97 -2.40 -16.82
C PHE A 195 9.22 -3.16 -16.38
N ASN A 196 9.24 -3.67 -15.14
CA ASN A 196 10.38 -4.41 -14.58
C ASN A 196 10.94 -5.53 -15.47
N GLN A 197 10.10 -6.25 -16.22
CA GLN A 197 10.56 -7.33 -17.12
C GLN A 197 11.37 -6.81 -18.31
N LEU A 198 11.24 -5.53 -18.65
CA LEU A 198 11.94 -4.88 -19.76
C LEU A 198 13.18 -4.13 -19.30
N LEU A 199 13.37 -3.99 -17.97
CA LEU A 199 14.49 -3.27 -17.39
C LEU A 199 15.70 -4.20 -17.22
N PRO A 200 16.91 -3.77 -17.66
CA PRO A 200 18.15 -4.38 -17.21
C PRO A 200 18.22 -4.43 -15.68
N GLU A 201 18.77 -5.51 -15.12
CA GLU A 201 18.84 -5.72 -13.66
C GLU A 201 19.42 -4.52 -12.90
N LYS A 202 20.44 -3.85 -13.45
CA LYS A 202 21.07 -2.66 -12.87
C LYS A 202 20.14 -1.48 -12.58
N TYR A 203 18.91 -1.51 -13.09
CA TYR A 203 17.89 -0.48 -12.91
C TYR A 203 16.73 -0.92 -12.02
N LEU A 204 16.78 -2.15 -11.47
CA LEU A 204 15.77 -2.57 -10.51
C LEU A 204 15.87 -1.68 -9.28
N LYS A 205 14.76 -1.03 -8.93
CA LYS A 205 14.61 -0.21 -7.74
C LYS A 205 13.23 -0.47 -7.16
N LEU A 206 13.15 -0.56 -5.83
CA LEU A 206 11.90 -0.78 -5.10
C LEU A 206 11.73 0.34 -4.09
N ARG A 207 10.49 0.79 -3.91
CA ARG A 207 10.12 1.71 -2.84
C ARG A 207 9.11 1.03 -1.95
N ILE A 208 9.29 1.11 -0.64
CA ILE A 208 8.36 0.59 0.35
C ILE A 208 8.02 1.71 1.30
N GLU A 209 6.73 1.93 1.54
CA GLU A 209 6.23 3.05 2.33
C GLU A 209 5.25 2.53 3.38
N SER A 210 5.40 2.97 4.61
CA SER A 210 4.42 2.83 5.69
C SER A 210 4.17 4.19 6.33
N THR A 211 3.34 4.23 7.38
CA THR A 211 3.04 5.44 8.16
C THR A 211 4.28 6.16 8.71
N ILE A 212 5.36 5.43 9.03
CA ILE A 212 6.56 5.99 9.69
C ILE A 212 7.88 5.73 8.95
N LEU A 213 7.84 4.95 7.87
CA LEU A 213 9.04 4.43 7.24
C LEU A 213 8.92 4.47 5.72
N GLU A 214 9.94 5.03 5.10
CA GLU A 214 10.16 4.92 3.67
C GLU A 214 11.50 4.22 3.40
N LEU A 215 11.46 3.14 2.63
CA LEU A 215 12.62 2.36 2.20
C LEU A 215 12.76 2.46 0.68
N ILE A 216 13.95 2.81 0.21
CA ILE A 216 14.33 2.73 -1.19
C ILE A 216 15.46 1.71 -1.33
N ILE A 217 15.14 0.61 -2.00
CA ILE A 217 16.05 -0.53 -2.19
C ILE A 217 16.49 -0.55 -3.66
N ASP A 218 17.79 -0.40 -3.88
CA ASP A 218 18.45 -0.55 -5.19
C ASP A 218 19.47 -1.71 -5.07
N PRO A 219 19.06 -2.96 -5.38
CA PRO A 219 19.82 -4.16 -5.08
C PRO A 219 21.03 -4.41 -5.98
N PHE A 220 21.12 -3.78 -7.14
CA PHE A 220 22.20 -4.03 -8.11
C PHE A 220 23.23 -2.89 -8.19
N ASN A 221 22.99 -1.80 -7.48
CA ASN A 221 23.96 -0.74 -7.34
C ASN A 221 24.96 -1.09 -6.24
N VAL A 222 26.19 -1.44 -6.65
CA VAL A 222 27.26 -1.93 -5.76
C VAL A 222 27.68 -0.89 -4.69
N ASN A 223 27.41 0.40 -4.95
CA ASN A 223 27.67 1.49 -4.01
C ASN A 223 26.42 1.93 -3.22
N SER A 224 25.26 1.34 -3.50
CA SER A 224 23.99 1.63 -2.83
C SER A 224 23.88 0.81 -1.56
N LYS A 225 23.96 1.48 -0.41
CA LYS A 225 23.32 0.98 0.80
C LYS A 225 21.81 1.16 0.63
N VAL A 226 21.00 0.25 1.17
CA VAL A 226 19.55 0.46 1.30
C VAL A 226 19.34 1.83 1.93
N LYS A 227 18.71 2.74 1.18
CA LYS A 227 18.38 4.07 1.69
C LYS A 227 17.08 3.94 2.44
N TYR A 228 17.06 4.45 3.66
CA TYR A 228 15.86 4.48 4.46
C TYR A 228 15.76 5.84 5.12
N SER A 229 14.53 6.31 5.27
CA SER A 229 14.18 7.50 6.02
C SER A 229 12.99 7.18 6.90
N PHE A 230 13.04 7.71 8.12
CA PHE A 230 11.90 7.67 9.03
C PHE A 230 11.28 9.06 9.04
N ASP A 231 9.99 9.14 8.72
CA ASP A 231 9.21 10.34 8.96
C ASP A 231 8.32 10.07 10.17
N ILE A 232 8.78 10.57 11.32
CA ILE A 232 8.09 10.40 12.60
C ILE A 232 7.00 11.48 12.76
N ARG A 233 6.92 12.47 11.86
CA ARG A 233 5.98 13.58 11.96
C ARG A 233 4.62 13.15 11.45
N GLU A 234 3.85 12.55 12.33
CA GLU A 234 2.47 12.19 12.06
C GLU A 234 1.64 13.46 11.84
N LYS A 235 1.08 13.60 10.63
CA LYS A 235 0.16 14.71 10.31
C LYS A 235 -1.26 14.47 10.81
N GLN A 236 -1.54 13.30 11.36
CA GLN A 236 -2.86 12.86 11.80
C GLN A 236 -2.73 11.90 13.00
N ARG A 237 -3.76 11.82 13.85
CA ARG A 237 -3.85 10.81 14.93
C ARG A 237 -3.93 9.40 14.34
N ASN A 238 -3.17 8.45 14.87
CA ASN A 238 -3.28 7.02 14.56
C ASN A 238 -3.68 6.24 15.82
N CYS A 239 -4.08 4.97 15.67
CA CYS A 239 -4.44 4.18 16.84
C CYS A 239 -3.21 3.90 17.73
N LEU A 240 -3.39 3.91 19.04
CA LEU A 240 -2.33 3.72 20.03
C LEU A 240 -1.53 2.43 19.76
N SER A 241 -2.21 1.37 19.33
CA SER A 241 -1.56 0.10 18.97
C SER A 241 -0.57 0.24 17.80
N GLU A 242 -0.87 1.07 16.81
CA GLU A 242 0.01 1.36 15.67
C GLU A 242 1.19 2.24 16.11
N ILE A 243 0.93 3.31 16.86
CA ILE A 243 1.96 4.20 17.44
C ILE A 243 2.97 3.38 18.26
N LYS A 244 2.47 2.57 19.19
CA LYS A 244 3.27 1.72 20.07
C LYS A 244 4.14 0.77 19.27
N ASN A 245 3.58 0.11 18.25
CA ASN A 245 4.33 -0.81 17.40
C ASN A 245 5.39 -0.08 16.55
N ASN A 246 5.09 1.11 16.06
CA ASN A 246 6.02 1.97 15.32
C ASN A 246 7.21 2.41 16.20
N LEU A 247 6.93 2.92 17.41
CA LEU A 247 7.95 3.27 18.40
C LEU A 247 8.78 2.06 18.84
N LYS A 248 8.17 0.88 18.92
CA LYS A 248 8.88 -0.39 19.21
C LYS A 248 9.89 -0.73 18.11
N ILE A 249 9.53 -0.52 16.85
CA ILE A 249 10.44 -0.76 15.71
C ILE A 249 11.61 0.22 15.77
N LEU A 250 11.34 1.51 15.99
CA LEU A 250 12.41 2.52 16.08
C LEU A 250 13.37 2.23 17.24
N THR A 251 12.83 1.92 18.43
CA THR A 251 13.59 1.49 19.60
C THR A 251 14.40 0.22 19.31
N PHE A 252 13.81 -0.76 18.62
CA PHE A 252 14.51 -1.98 18.21
C PHE A 252 15.67 -1.69 17.25
N LEU A 253 15.44 -0.86 16.23
CA LEU A 253 16.47 -0.50 15.25
C LEU A 253 17.57 0.35 15.85
N LYS A 254 17.28 1.21 16.84
CA LYS A 254 18.29 1.97 17.57
C LYS A 254 19.21 1.08 18.41
N ASN A 255 18.64 0.06 19.05
CA ASN A 255 19.35 -0.84 19.96
C ASN A 255 20.00 -2.05 19.27
N ALA A 256 19.67 -2.31 18.00
CA ALA A 256 20.19 -3.46 17.28
C ALA A 256 21.69 -3.31 16.95
N PRO A 257 22.49 -4.38 17.10
CA PRO A 257 23.94 -4.30 16.95
C PRO A 257 24.36 -4.16 15.48
N HIS A 258 24.60 -2.92 15.02
CA HIS A 258 25.08 -2.50 13.69
C HIS A 258 24.25 -2.96 12.47
N SER A 259 23.45 -4.00 12.59
CA SER A 259 22.60 -4.54 11.54
C SER A 259 21.37 -5.24 12.09
N ALA A 260 20.28 -5.21 11.33
CA ALA A 260 19.08 -6.02 11.56
C ALA A 260 18.75 -6.84 10.31
N VAL A 261 17.93 -7.86 10.46
CA VAL A 261 17.36 -8.63 9.34
C VAL A 261 15.99 -8.06 9.01
N LEU A 262 15.79 -7.66 7.75
CA LEU A 262 14.49 -7.28 7.21
C LEU A 262 13.98 -8.41 6.31
N GLU A 263 12.78 -8.90 6.61
CA GLU A 263 12.02 -9.82 5.78
C GLU A 263 10.83 -9.07 5.14
N ILE A 264 10.64 -9.26 3.83
CA ILE A 264 9.49 -8.75 3.07
C ILE A 264 8.69 -9.95 2.58
N SER A 265 7.39 -9.94 2.87
CA SER A 265 6.45 -10.95 2.39
C SER A 265 5.15 -10.29 1.92
N ASP A 266 4.47 -10.91 0.96
CA ASP A 266 3.11 -10.51 0.65
C ASP A 266 2.13 -11.04 1.71
N GLU A 267 1.07 -10.29 1.99
CA GLU A 267 0.08 -10.66 3.01
C GLU A 267 -0.63 -11.98 2.65
N ALA A 268 -0.78 -12.25 1.35
CA ALA A 268 -1.38 -13.49 0.83
C ALA A 268 -0.40 -14.68 0.77
N LYS A 269 0.88 -14.50 1.13
CA LYS A 269 1.95 -15.52 1.08
C LYS A 269 2.09 -16.24 -0.27
N LYS A 270 1.74 -15.56 -1.37
CA LYS A 270 1.87 -16.09 -2.73
C LYS A 270 3.31 -15.98 -3.25
N LEU A 271 4.10 -15.06 -2.70
CA LEU A 271 5.48 -14.83 -3.13
C LEU A 271 6.48 -15.32 -2.07
N PRO A 272 7.66 -15.79 -2.50
CA PRO A 272 8.71 -16.15 -1.57
C PRO A 272 9.15 -14.93 -0.75
N THR A 273 9.36 -15.14 0.54
CA THR A 273 9.86 -14.09 1.45
C THR A 273 11.27 -13.70 1.05
N ILE A 274 11.49 -12.41 0.83
CA ILE A 274 12.81 -11.85 0.53
C ILE A 274 13.41 -11.40 1.86
N SER A 275 14.67 -11.75 2.12
CA SER A 275 15.36 -11.39 3.35
C SER A 275 16.73 -10.79 3.05
N PHE A 276 17.05 -9.68 3.69
CA PHE A 276 18.36 -9.04 3.59
C PHE A 276 18.76 -8.40 4.92
N LYS A 277 20.06 -8.19 5.09
CA LYS A 277 20.60 -7.45 6.23
C LYS A 277 20.57 -5.96 5.92
N ILE A 278 19.98 -5.18 6.81
CA ILE A 278 20.04 -3.73 6.78
C ILE A 278 21.12 -3.26 7.76
N GLY A 279 22.03 -2.40 7.29
CA GLY A 279 22.98 -1.70 8.16
C GLY A 279 22.26 -0.55 8.85
N LEU A 280 22.56 -0.35 10.13
CA LEU A 280 21.93 0.68 10.94
C LEU A 280 22.92 1.84 11.12
N ASN A 281 22.52 3.04 10.70
CA ASN A 281 23.24 4.27 10.94
C ASN A 281 22.87 4.85 12.32
N ASP A 282 23.81 5.58 12.92
CA ASP A 282 23.65 6.21 14.24
C ASP A 282 22.58 7.33 14.28
N GLU A 283 22.10 7.78 13.11
CA GLU A 283 21.14 8.88 12.93
C GLU A 283 19.69 8.55 13.35
N ILE A 284 19.38 7.30 13.73
CA ILE A 284 18.05 6.97 14.27
C ILE A 284 17.90 7.65 15.63
N GLU A 285 16.85 8.46 15.77
CA GLU A 285 16.50 9.14 17.03
C GLU A 285 16.15 8.14 18.12
N ASP A 286 16.62 8.39 19.35
CA ASP A 286 16.28 7.55 20.49
C ASP A 286 14.91 7.93 21.04
N LEU A 287 13.89 7.16 20.67
CA LEU A 287 12.52 7.32 21.14
C LEU A 287 12.14 6.29 22.21
N SER A 288 13.12 5.66 22.87
CA SER A 288 12.86 4.63 23.88
C SER A 288 12.02 5.17 25.04
N GLY A 289 12.20 6.43 25.42
CA GLY A 289 11.38 7.10 26.44
C GLY A 289 9.91 7.18 26.03
N ILE A 290 9.62 7.61 24.81
CA ILE A 290 8.26 7.73 24.29
C ILE A 290 7.62 6.34 24.12
N TYR A 291 8.39 5.34 23.68
CA TYR A 291 7.92 3.95 23.64
C TYR A 291 7.43 3.47 25.01
N ASN A 292 8.16 3.77 26.09
CA ASN A 292 7.73 3.41 27.44
C ASN A 292 6.42 4.10 27.83
N ILE A 293 6.24 5.38 27.49
CA ILE A 293 4.97 6.09 27.71
C ILE A 293 3.82 5.43 26.95
N ALA A 294 4.04 5.08 25.67
CA ALA A 294 3.04 4.38 24.87
C ALA A 294 2.68 2.98 25.43
N GLU A 295 3.66 2.25 25.98
CA GLU A 295 3.42 0.97 26.67
C GLU A 295 2.62 1.17 27.97
N MET A 296 2.94 2.20 28.77
CA MET A 296 2.13 2.53 29.97
C MET A 296 0.69 2.90 29.60
N ALA A 297 0.50 3.73 28.57
CA ALA A 297 -0.82 4.08 28.05
C ALA A 297 -1.60 2.82 27.60
N SER A 298 -0.93 1.91 26.88
CA SER A 298 -1.51 0.63 26.46
C SER A 298 -1.93 -0.25 27.64
N LEU A 299 -1.11 -0.33 28.69
CA LEU A 299 -1.43 -1.07 29.91
C LEU A 299 -2.61 -0.45 30.68
N ILE A 300 -2.68 0.89 30.75
CA ILE A 300 -3.85 1.60 31.31
C ILE A 300 -5.12 1.20 30.54
N CYS A 301 -5.09 1.32 29.20
CA CYS A 301 -6.23 0.94 28.35
C CYS A 301 -6.63 -0.52 28.58
N GLN A 302 -5.65 -1.45 28.60
CA GLN A 302 -5.92 -2.87 28.83
C GLN A 302 -6.58 -3.13 30.19
N LYS A 303 -6.08 -2.50 31.26
CA LYS A 303 -6.61 -2.67 32.62
C LYS A 303 -8.05 -2.18 32.74
N LEU A 304 -8.40 -1.13 31.99
CA LEU A 304 -9.73 -0.52 31.96
C LEU A 304 -10.61 -1.04 30.82
N SER A 305 -10.20 -2.13 30.16
CA SER A 305 -10.92 -2.73 29.03
C SER A 305 -11.21 -1.78 27.85
N ILE A 306 -10.36 -0.76 27.67
CA ILE A 306 -10.37 0.16 26.53
C ILE A 306 -9.55 -0.46 25.39
N SER A 307 -10.14 -0.52 24.20
CA SER A 307 -9.49 -1.06 23.00
C SER A 307 -8.44 -0.09 22.45
N GLU A 308 -7.18 -0.52 22.35
CA GLU A 308 -6.09 0.30 21.78
C GLU A 308 -6.30 0.69 20.31
N GLY A 309 -7.20 -0.01 19.60
CA GLY A 309 -7.57 0.31 18.23
C GLY A 309 -8.43 1.57 18.12
N ASP A 310 -9.14 1.93 19.19
CA ASP A 310 -10.09 3.04 19.23
C ASP A 310 -9.49 4.32 19.84
N VAL A 311 -8.34 4.19 20.53
CA VAL A 311 -7.58 5.31 21.07
C VAL A 311 -6.73 5.95 19.98
N LEU A 312 -7.19 7.09 19.46
CA LEU A 312 -6.51 7.86 18.42
C LEU A 312 -5.61 8.92 19.06
N VAL A 313 -4.31 8.86 18.79
CA VAL A 313 -3.28 9.70 19.41
C VAL A 313 -2.14 10.01 18.44
N THR A 314 -1.44 11.10 18.69
CA THR A 314 -0.16 11.46 18.05
C THR A 314 1.00 11.30 19.01
N ILE A 315 2.22 11.20 18.50
CA ILE A 315 3.44 11.19 19.33
C ILE A 315 3.55 12.47 20.18
N ASP A 316 3.24 13.64 19.63
CA ASP A 316 3.31 14.91 20.35
C ASP A 316 2.34 14.95 21.54
N GLU A 317 1.13 14.42 21.39
CA GLU A 317 0.16 14.30 22.49
C GLU A 317 0.69 13.39 23.60
N LEU A 318 1.31 12.25 23.27
CA LEU A 318 1.93 11.36 24.26
C LEU A 318 3.07 12.05 25.03
N ILE A 319 3.88 12.85 24.34
CA ILE A 319 4.96 13.63 24.99
C ILE A 319 4.35 14.64 25.97
N GLN A 320 3.34 15.40 25.53
CA GLN A 320 2.70 16.44 26.34
C GLN A 320 2.09 15.90 27.64
N VAL A 321 1.47 14.71 27.59
CA VAL A 321 0.78 14.11 28.75
C VAL A 321 1.58 13.00 29.43
N SER A 322 2.88 12.86 29.11
CA SER A 322 3.76 11.80 29.62
C SER A 322 3.74 11.66 31.14
N GLN A 323 3.92 12.76 31.88
CA GLN A 323 3.89 12.75 33.35
C GLN A 323 2.53 12.31 33.92
N SER A 324 1.43 12.71 33.27
CA SER A 324 0.08 12.30 33.66
C SER A 324 -0.13 10.80 33.43
N ILE A 325 0.34 10.26 32.29
CA ILE A 325 0.32 8.82 32.02
C ILE A 325 1.15 8.06 33.05
N GLU A 326 2.37 8.49 33.34
CA GLU A 326 3.24 7.84 34.33
C GLU A 326 2.61 7.83 35.72
N SER A 327 2.06 8.96 36.17
CA SER A 327 1.42 9.08 37.48
C SER A 327 0.17 8.21 37.57
N PHE A 328 -0.66 8.22 36.53
CA PHE A 328 -1.88 7.41 36.48
C PHE A 328 -1.56 5.91 36.43
N TYR A 329 -0.57 5.52 35.62
CA TYR A 329 -0.05 4.15 35.58
C TYR A 329 0.45 3.70 36.95
N GLY A 330 1.23 4.56 37.63
CA GLY A 330 1.74 4.32 38.97
C GLY A 330 0.63 4.04 39.98
N ILE A 331 -0.47 4.81 39.95
CA ILE A 331 -1.65 4.60 40.81
C ILE A 331 -2.33 3.27 40.49
N LEU A 332 -2.57 2.99 39.21
CA LEU A 332 -3.34 1.84 38.74
C LEU A 332 -2.64 0.48 39.00
N TYR A 333 -1.32 0.50 39.03
CA TYR A 333 -0.47 -0.68 39.25
C TYR A 333 0.29 -0.63 40.58
N ALA A 334 -0.03 0.29 41.49
CA ALA A 334 0.63 0.38 42.78
C ALA A 334 0.44 -0.91 43.58
N GLU A 335 1.49 -1.35 44.27
CA GLU A 335 1.38 -2.42 45.25
C GLU A 335 1.14 -1.82 46.64
N PRO A 336 0.20 -2.37 47.45
CA PRO A 336 -0.12 -1.86 48.78
C PRO A 336 1.11 -1.50 49.62
N LYS A 337 2.12 -2.38 49.63
CA LYS A 337 3.34 -2.25 50.45
C LYS A 337 4.29 -1.13 50.01
N THR A 338 4.10 -0.59 48.80
CA THR A 338 4.97 0.46 48.24
C THR A 338 4.45 1.86 48.54
N ILE A 339 3.23 1.98 49.07
CA ILE A 339 2.62 3.26 49.39
C ILE A 339 2.71 3.52 50.89
N SER A 340 3.13 4.74 51.24
CA SER A 340 3.05 5.26 52.60
C SER A 340 2.46 6.66 52.56
N ILE A 341 1.38 6.89 53.29
CA ILE A 341 0.76 8.21 53.42
C ILE A 341 0.93 8.68 54.84
N ASP A 342 1.63 9.79 55.01
CA ASP A 342 1.81 10.46 56.30
C ASP A 342 0.95 11.72 56.34
N PHE A 343 0.17 11.90 57.40
CA PHE A 343 -0.67 13.08 57.58
C PHE A 343 -0.77 13.47 59.06
N ALA A 344 -1.07 14.75 59.29
CA ALA A 344 -1.31 15.28 60.62
C ALA A 344 -2.80 15.18 60.96
N ILE A 345 -3.12 14.72 62.17
CA ILE A 345 -4.49 14.68 62.70
C ILE A 345 -4.52 15.58 63.95
N ASP A 346 -5.40 16.57 63.94
CA ASP A 346 -5.54 17.58 65.01
C ASP A 346 -6.62 17.22 66.07
N SER A 347 -7.12 15.99 66.10
CA SER A 347 -8.21 15.58 67.00
C SER A 347 -7.77 14.69 68.16
N GLU A 348 -8.22 15.05 69.38
CA GLU A 348 -8.07 14.25 70.62
C GLU A 348 -9.07 13.06 70.71
N GLU A 349 -9.96 12.88 69.73
CA GLU A 349 -10.98 11.81 69.72
C GLU A 349 -10.56 10.58 68.89
N ASP A 350 -10.26 9.48 69.59
CA ASP A 350 -10.43 8.04 69.26
C ASP A 350 -10.15 7.54 67.81
N GLU A 351 -9.31 6.54 67.54
CA GLU A 351 -9.12 5.25 68.23
C GLU A 351 -7.97 4.50 67.49
N GLN A 352 -7.06 3.87 68.23
CA GLN A 352 -5.91 3.10 67.71
C GLN A 352 -6.28 1.81 66.93
N GLU A 353 -7.57 1.51 66.69
CA GLU A 353 -8.02 0.23 66.10
C GLU A 353 -8.93 0.36 64.86
N SER A 354 -9.22 1.58 64.38
CA SER A 354 -10.13 1.76 63.24
C SER A 354 -9.41 1.68 61.89
N ARG A 355 -9.87 0.78 61.00
CA ARG A 355 -9.42 0.70 59.60
C ARG A 355 -9.89 1.95 58.84
N LEU A 356 -8.98 2.53 58.09
CA LEU A 356 -9.17 3.79 57.39
C LEU A 356 -9.03 3.58 55.88
N ALA A 357 -9.89 4.22 55.11
CA ALA A 357 -9.76 4.34 53.66
C ALA A 357 -9.41 5.79 53.29
N TYR A 358 -8.22 5.96 52.71
CA TYR A 358 -7.85 7.18 52.03
C TYR A 358 -8.40 7.10 50.60
N ILE A 359 -9.28 8.02 50.21
CA ILE A 359 -9.93 8.00 48.89
C ILE A 359 -9.53 9.22 48.05
N SER A 360 -9.33 8.99 46.76
CA SER A 360 -9.02 10.02 45.76
C SER A 360 -9.47 9.54 44.36
N TYR A 361 -9.38 10.42 43.37
CA TYR A 361 -9.43 10.04 41.97
C TYR A 361 -8.21 10.58 41.22
N ALA A 362 -7.92 9.96 40.08
CA ALA A 362 -6.92 10.43 39.12
C ALA A 362 -7.59 10.63 37.76
N MET A 363 -7.06 11.55 36.97
CA MET A 363 -7.53 11.80 35.60
C MET A 363 -6.35 11.78 34.64
N VAL A 364 -6.53 11.14 33.48
CA VAL A 364 -5.56 11.14 32.39
C VAL A 364 -6.28 11.25 31.05
N THR A 365 -5.69 12.01 30.13
CA THR A 365 -6.14 12.06 28.73
C THR A 365 -5.10 11.37 27.85
N ILE A 366 -5.54 10.34 27.11
CA ILE A 366 -4.72 9.59 26.16
C ILE A 366 -5.36 9.75 24.78
N GLY A 367 -4.81 10.66 23.98
CA GLY A 367 -5.36 10.97 22.66
C GLY A 367 -6.79 11.50 22.75
N ASN A 368 -7.74 10.81 22.11
CA ASN A 368 -9.16 11.13 22.15
C ASN A 368 -9.92 10.58 23.38
N HIS A 369 -9.26 9.94 24.35
CA HIS A 369 -9.91 9.40 25.55
C HIS A 369 -9.52 10.17 26.81
N THR A 370 -10.50 10.61 27.59
CA THR A 370 -10.28 11.11 28.95
C THR A 370 -10.83 10.10 29.94
N ILE A 371 -10.00 9.72 30.91
CA ILE A 371 -10.27 8.66 31.86
C ILE A 371 -10.19 9.23 33.26
N VAL A 372 -11.23 9.01 34.07
CA VAL A 372 -11.24 9.28 35.51
C VAL A 372 -11.31 7.95 36.24
N TYR A 373 -10.41 7.74 37.19
CA TYR A 373 -10.33 6.51 37.97
C TYR A 373 -10.35 6.82 39.46
N PHE A 374 -11.36 6.29 40.15
CA PHE A 374 -11.52 6.41 41.60
C PHE A 374 -10.79 5.28 42.30
N TRP A 375 -10.10 5.58 43.39
CA TRP A 375 -9.31 4.59 44.11
C TRP A 375 -9.26 4.91 45.61
N ALA A 376 -9.03 3.86 46.39
CA ALA A 376 -8.87 3.95 47.83
C ALA A 376 -7.68 3.14 48.31
N ILE A 377 -6.92 3.70 49.25
CA ILE A 377 -5.89 2.99 50.00
C ILE A 377 -6.48 2.66 51.37
N ILE A 378 -6.56 1.37 51.68
CA ILE A 378 -7.12 0.87 52.92
C ILE A 378 -5.98 0.43 53.83
N GLY A 379 -6.02 0.83 55.09
CA GLY A 379 -5.00 0.46 56.04
C GLY A 379 -5.33 0.80 57.49
N SER A 380 -4.35 0.55 58.34
CA SER A 380 -4.41 0.87 59.77
C SER A 380 -3.52 2.06 60.10
N LEU A 381 -3.91 2.86 61.08
CA LEU A 381 -3.12 4.02 61.52
C LEU A 381 -1.99 3.60 62.43
N ALA A 382 -0.76 4.02 62.10
CA ALA A 382 0.40 3.92 62.97
C ALA A 382 0.87 5.31 63.36
N LEU A 383 1.01 5.59 64.66
CA LEU A 383 1.58 6.83 65.14
C LEU A 383 3.09 6.86 64.84
N VAL A 384 3.55 7.88 64.10
CA VAL A 384 4.97 8.06 63.74
C VAL A 384 5.64 9.05 64.69
N ASN A 385 5.01 10.19 64.96
CA ASN A 385 5.48 11.25 65.87
C ASN A 385 4.29 11.96 66.54
N GLN A 386 4.53 12.94 67.43
CA GLN A 386 3.47 13.79 67.99
C GLN A 386 2.61 14.39 66.87
N ASN A 387 1.31 14.04 66.85
CA ASN A 387 0.30 14.42 65.85
C ASN A 387 0.56 13.97 64.40
N GLN A 388 1.54 13.08 64.13
CA GLN A 388 1.81 12.56 62.79
C GLN A 388 1.48 11.07 62.72
N TYR A 389 0.54 10.72 61.84
CA TYR A 389 0.10 9.35 61.60
C TYR A 389 0.52 8.89 60.22
N ARG A 390 0.84 7.60 60.11
CA ARG A 390 1.07 6.89 58.85
C ARG A 390 -0.05 5.91 58.63
N LEU A 391 -0.64 5.94 57.44
CA LEU A 391 -1.48 4.84 56.98
C LEU A 391 -0.58 3.68 56.57
N VAL A 392 -0.58 2.60 57.36
CA VAL A 392 0.06 1.34 56.98
C VAL A 392 -0.87 0.64 56.02
N THR A 393 -0.55 0.76 54.73
CA THR A 393 -1.37 0.25 53.65
C THR A 393 -1.48 -1.28 53.69
N GLU A 394 -2.71 -1.76 53.77
CA GLU A 394 -3.07 -3.18 53.73
C GLU A 394 -3.53 -3.59 52.33
N ASP A 395 -4.34 -2.73 51.70
CA ASP A 395 -4.98 -3.02 50.44
C ASP A 395 -5.23 -1.75 49.60
N ILE A 396 -5.44 -1.93 48.31
CA ILE A 396 -5.84 -0.87 47.38
C ILE A 396 -7.15 -1.30 46.73
N PHE A 397 -8.18 -0.50 46.93
CA PHE A 397 -9.51 -0.76 46.39
C PHE A 397 -9.78 0.13 45.19
N ALA A 398 -10.17 -0.50 44.08
CA ALA A 398 -10.52 0.17 42.83
C ALA A 398 -12.00 0.53 42.84
N GLY A 399 -12.32 1.80 42.56
CA GLY A 399 -13.69 2.23 42.26
C GLY A 399 -14.03 2.04 40.78
N ASN A 400 -15.24 2.47 40.42
CA ASN A 400 -15.65 2.56 39.02
C ASN A 400 -14.76 3.54 38.25
N GLU A 401 -14.67 3.39 36.93
CA GLU A 401 -14.04 4.34 36.03
C GLU A 401 -15.08 5.15 35.23
N LEU A 402 -14.70 6.36 34.82
CA LEU A 402 -15.45 7.13 33.83
C LEU A 402 -14.56 7.33 32.61
N VAL A 403 -15.12 7.09 31.43
CA VAL A 403 -14.43 7.25 30.15
C VAL A 403 -15.25 8.18 29.28
N ALA A 404 -14.64 9.26 28.83
CA ALA A 404 -15.19 10.18 27.84
C ALA A 404 -14.39 10.08 26.55
N ILE A 405 -15.09 10.11 25.41
CA ILE A 405 -14.49 9.95 24.08
C ILE A 405 -14.72 11.23 23.26
N ASP A 406 -13.68 11.68 22.57
CA ASP A 406 -13.73 12.70 21.51
C ASP A 406 -14.49 13.99 21.88
N GLY A 407 -13.90 14.79 22.78
CA GLY A 407 -14.44 16.10 23.15
C GLY A 407 -15.64 16.05 24.11
N GLU A 408 -16.13 14.87 24.47
CA GLU A 408 -17.00 14.71 25.63
C GLU A 408 -16.32 15.25 26.89
N VAL A 409 -17.07 16.04 27.67
CA VAL A 409 -16.59 16.61 28.93
C VAL A 409 -17.26 15.87 30.07
N ILE A 410 -16.45 15.28 30.96
CA ILE A 410 -16.95 14.73 32.22
C ILE A 410 -17.15 15.91 33.17
N GLU A 411 -18.39 16.33 33.36
CA GLU A 411 -18.69 17.44 34.26
C GLU A 411 -18.24 17.14 35.70
N GLN A 412 -17.66 18.14 36.38
CA GLN A 412 -17.22 17.98 37.77
C GLN A 412 -18.37 17.55 38.70
N SER A 413 -19.58 18.02 38.44
CA SER A 413 -20.80 17.63 39.17
C SER A 413 -21.06 16.11 39.12
N TYR A 414 -20.71 15.48 37.99
CA TYR A 414 -20.85 14.05 37.78
C TYR A 414 -19.71 13.28 38.45
N ILE A 415 -18.47 13.78 38.36
CA ILE A 415 -17.33 13.23 39.11
C ILE A 415 -17.63 13.22 40.61
N ASP A 416 -18.11 14.34 41.15
CA ASP A 416 -18.42 14.48 42.57
C ASP A 416 -19.52 13.50 43.01
N ARG A 417 -20.53 13.27 42.16
CA ARG A 417 -21.59 12.30 42.43
C ARG A 417 -21.04 10.88 42.54
N ILE A 418 -20.26 10.45 41.55
CA ILE A 418 -19.66 9.11 41.56
C ILE A 418 -18.65 8.95 42.70
N PHE A 419 -17.93 10.01 43.06
CA PHE A 419 -17.02 9.99 44.19
C PHE A 419 -17.76 9.82 45.52
N ASN A 420 -18.92 10.48 45.68
CA ASN A 420 -19.78 10.30 46.86
C ASN A 420 -20.34 8.87 46.92
N ASP A 421 -20.77 8.31 45.78
CA ASP A 421 -21.27 6.93 45.71
C ASP A 421 -20.16 5.93 46.12
N PHE A 422 -18.93 6.16 45.68
CA PHE A 422 -17.75 5.37 46.07
C PHE A 422 -17.39 5.51 47.56
N GLU A 423 -17.50 6.72 48.10
CA GLU A 423 -17.33 6.98 49.53
C GLU A 423 -18.36 6.22 50.37
N GLU A 424 -19.64 6.27 49.99
CA GLU A 424 -20.71 5.54 50.67
C GLU A 424 -20.49 4.02 50.63
N GLU A 425 -19.98 3.48 49.51
CA GLU A 425 -19.65 2.06 49.40
C GLU A 425 -18.61 1.63 50.45
N LEU A 426 -17.53 2.41 50.58
CA LEU A 426 -16.46 2.12 51.54
C LEU A 426 -16.94 2.31 53.00
N GLN A 427 -17.81 3.29 53.26
CA GLN A 427 -18.44 3.45 54.58
C GLN A 427 -19.33 2.25 54.93
N ARG A 428 -20.06 1.67 53.97
CA ARG A 428 -20.85 0.43 54.17
C ARG A 428 -19.96 -0.78 54.47
N MET A 429 -18.68 -0.74 54.08
CA MET A 429 -17.66 -1.73 54.47
C MET A 429 -17.10 -1.50 55.89
N GLY A 430 -17.57 -0.47 56.61
CA GLY A 430 -17.15 -0.15 57.97
C GLY A 430 -15.85 0.65 58.07
N LEU A 431 -15.41 1.29 56.98
CA LEU A 431 -14.16 2.06 56.92
C LEU A 431 -14.41 3.53 57.30
N LYS A 432 -13.52 4.11 58.14
CA LYS A 432 -13.46 5.57 58.30
C LYS A 432 -12.82 6.17 57.04
N ILE A 433 -13.36 7.27 56.52
CA ILE A 433 -12.94 7.84 55.24
C ILE A 433 -12.11 9.10 55.45
N ILE A 434 -10.99 9.20 54.73
CA ILE A 434 -10.30 10.47 54.46
C ILE A 434 -10.38 10.74 52.97
N ARG A 435 -11.09 11.80 52.61
CA ARG A 435 -11.21 12.25 51.22
C ARG A 435 -10.20 13.32 50.92
N ILE A 436 -9.41 13.11 49.87
CA ILE A 436 -8.59 14.17 49.28
C ILE A 436 -9.10 14.43 47.87
N THR A 437 -9.42 15.69 47.61
CA THR A 437 -9.73 16.14 46.26
C THR A 437 -8.41 16.66 45.69
N PRO A 438 -7.98 16.21 44.49
CA PRO A 438 -6.84 16.80 43.82
C PRO A 438 -7.03 18.32 43.77
N ALA A 439 -6.03 19.10 44.18
CA ALA A 439 -6.12 20.55 44.07
C ALA A 439 -6.32 20.89 42.59
N ASN A 440 -7.41 21.59 42.26
CA ASN A 440 -7.68 22.08 40.90
C ASN A 440 -6.45 22.85 40.40
N SER A 441 -5.62 22.22 39.58
CA SER A 441 -4.72 22.91 38.67
C SER A 441 -5.62 23.73 37.76
N GLN A 442 -5.67 25.03 38.00
CA GLN A 442 -6.39 25.99 37.19
C GLN A 442 -6.06 25.74 35.71
N TYR A 443 -7.02 25.21 34.95
CA TYR A 443 -7.02 25.33 33.50
C TYR A 443 -7.13 26.83 33.20
N GLN A 444 -6.02 27.45 32.85
CA GLN A 444 -6.04 28.73 32.14
C GLN A 444 -6.45 28.45 30.71
N GLU A 445 -7.49 29.17 30.26
CA GLU A 445 -8.05 29.17 28.90
C GLU A 445 -7.01 29.37 27.79
#